data_AF-A0A520J841-F1
#
_entry.id   AF-A0A520J841-F1
#
_cell.length_a   1.000
_cell.length_b   1.000
_cell.length_c   1.000
_cell.angle_alpha   90.00
_cell.angle_beta   90.00
_cell.angle_gamma   90.00
#
_symmetry.space_group_name_H-M   'P 1'
#
loop_
_entity.id
_entity.type
_entity.pdbx_description
1 polymer ?
#
loop_
_entity_poly.entity_id
_entity_poly.type
_entity_poly.pdbx_seq_one_letter_code
_entity_poly.pdbx_strand_id
1 'polypeptide(L)'
;KFKMMNPSDSIVDWVLEMIPQMGAGWCPPGMLGIGIGGTAEKSMILAKQSLMGSIDMAQLKARGPRNDIEALRIEIYDKVNALGIGAQGLGGLSTILDVKIFDWPTHAASKPVAMIPNCAATRHAHFVLDGSGPVYLEAPKLEEWPDVNWTPDKAAIRVDLDTLTPDVVQTWKHGDRLLLNGKMLTGRDAAHKRIKDMLDAGEPLPVDFKGRVIYYVGPVDPVGEEVVGPAGPTTATRMDKFTRMMLDQGLLAMVGKAERGGDATKAIAEAKSAYLMAVGGAAYLVARAIKGSKVVGFADLGMEAIYEFEVSDFPVTVAVDSAGENVHQLAPLVWREKIAREGLLTPA
;
A
#
# COMPACT_ATOMS: atom_id res chain seq x y z
N LYS A 1 14.73 -0.11 5.79
CA LYS A 1 15.50 -1.33 6.09
C LYS A 1 16.98 -0.94 6.22
N PHE A 2 17.77 -1.68 7.02
CA PHE A 2 19.19 -1.41 7.28
C PHE A 2 19.95 -2.71 7.41
N LYS A 3 21.21 -2.73 6.97
CA LYS A 3 22.14 -3.84 7.24
C LYS A 3 23.57 -3.30 7.34
N MET A 4 24.30 -3.76 8.34
CA MET A 4 25.77 -3.71 8.34
C MET A 4 26.24 -4.87 7.48
N MET A 5 26.62 -4.58 6.23
CA MET A 5 27.05 -5.60 5.28
C MET A 5 28.54 -5.87 5.43
N ASN A 6 28.96 -7.09 5.09
CA ASN A 6 30.37 -7.35 4.82
C ASN A 6 30.77 -6.71 3.49
N PRO A 7 32.04 -6.35 3.28
CA PRO A 7 32.51 -5.80 2.01
C PRO A 7 32.14 -6.66 0.79
N SER A 8 32.19 -7.99 0.95
CA SER A 8 31.87 -9.01 -0.06
C SER A 8 30.37 -9.20 -0.33
N ASP A 9 29.48 -8.66 0.51
CA ASP A 9 28.04 -8.89 0.34
C ASP A 9 27.49 -8.10 -0.86
N SER A 10 26.58 -8.74 -1.60
CA SER A 10 25.83 -8.14 -2.71
C SER A 10 24.69 -7.26 -2.19
N ILE A 11 24.72 -5.97 -2.55
CA ILE A 11 23.63 -5.03 -2.25
C ILE A 11 22.36 -5.45 -3.00
N VAL A 12 22.52 -5.92 -4.24
CA VAL A 12 21.41 -6.38 -5.09
C VAL A 12 20.66 -7.52 -4.43
N ASP A 13 21.39 -8.55 -3.98
CA ASP A 13 20.77 -9.72 -3.35
C ASP A 13 20.05 -9.34 -2.06
N TRP A 14 20.64 -8.44 -1.26
CA TRP A 14 19.99 -7.92 -0.07
C TRP A 14 18.72 -7.12 -0.39
N VAL A 15 18.72 -6.30 -1.43
CA VAL A 15 17.51 -5.59 -1.86
C VAL A 15 16.42 -6.58 -2.29
N LEU A 16 16.77 -7.58 -3.09
CA LEU A 16 15.81 -8.61 -3.54
C LEU A 16 15.26 -9.45 -2.38
N GLU A 17 16.07 -9.70 -1.35
CA GLU A 17 15.63 -10.35 -0.12
C GLU A 17 14.64 -9.47 0.68
N MET A 18 14.91 -8.16 0.76
CA MET A 18 14.16 -7.23 1.59
C MET A 18 12.84 -6.78 0.97
N ILE A 19 12.75 -6.67 -0.35
CA ILE A 19 11.55 -6.13 -1.03
C ILE A 19 10.29 -6.95 -0.72
N PRO A 20 10.28 -8.30 -0.85
CA PRO A 20 9.13 -9.11 -0.46
C PRO A 20 8.74 -8.93 1.02
N GLN A 21 9.72 -8.76 1.91
CA GLN A 21 9.48 -8.56 3.35
C GLN A 21 8.95 -7.16 3.70
N MET A 22 9.03 -6.20 2.79
CA MET A 22 8.40 -4.88 2.96
C MET A 22 6.93 -4.90 2.58
N GLY A 23 6.50 -5.91 1.82
CA GLY A 23 5.13 -6.08 1.38
C GLY A 23 4.63 -4.94 0.50
N ALA A 24 3.32 -4.86 0.35
CA ALA A 24 2.62 -3.77 -0.33
C ALA A 24 2.23 -2.61 0.61
N GLY A 25 2.59 -2.68 1.89
CA GLY A 25 2.26 -1.67 2.92
C GLY A 25 2.69 -0.24 2.59
N TRP A 26 3.77 -0.10 1.83
CA TRP A 26 4.35 1.17 1.40
C TRP A 26 3.74 1.71 0.10
N CYS A 27 2.68 1.08 -0.44
CA CYS A 27 1.94 1.52 -1.63
C CYS A 27 2.79 1.61 -2.91
N PRO A 28 3.39 0.49 -3.38
CA PRO A 28 3.99 0.45 -4.71
C PRO A 28 2.95 0.73 -5.82
N PRO A 29 3.37 1.27 -6.98
CA PRO A 29 4.75 1.53 -7.35
C PRO A 29 5.27 2.84 -6.75
N GLY A 30 6.57 2.85 -6.45
CA GLY A 30 7.27 4.05 -5.97
C GLY A 30 8.77 3.93 -6.20
N MET A 31 9.59 4.67 -5.45
CA MET A 31 11.05 4.68 -5.63
C MET A 31 11.77 4.01 -4.46
N LEU A 32 12.93 3.43 -4.72
CA LEU A 32 13.85 2.99 -3.66
C LEU A 32 14.99 3.99 -3.52
N GLY A 33 15.17 4.53 -2.31
CA GLY A 33 16.34 5.31 -1.94
C GLY A 33 17.33 4.41 -1.21
N ILE A 34 18.57 4.38 -1.67
CA ILE A 34 19.63 3.56 -1.09
C ILE A 34 20.79 4.47 -0.69
N GLY A 35 21.26 4.31 0.54
CA GLY A 35 22.44 4.98 1.06
C GLY A 35 23.52 3.96 1.34
N ILE A 36 24.72 4.18 0.80
CA ILE A 36 25.85 3.24 0.89
C ILE A 36 27.03 3.92 1.59
N GLY A 37 27.55 3.32 2.67
CA GLY A 37 28.72 3.83 3.37
C GLY A 37 28.44 4.95 4.38
N GLY A 38 29.50 5.65 4.80
CA GLY A 38 29.47 6.51 6.00
C GLY A 38 29.32 5.72 7.31
N THR A 39 28.70 6.34 8.31
CA THR A 39 28.20 5.64 9.50
C THR A 39 26.79 5.09 9.24
N ALA A 40 26.25 4.31 10.19
CA ALA A 40 24.87 3.81 10.10
C ALA A 40 23.85 4.95 9.90
N GLU A 41 23.97 6.03 10.67
CA GLU A 41 23.11 7.21 10.59
C GLU A 41 23.30 7.94 9.26
N LYS A 42 24.55 8.08 8.81
CA LYS A 42 24.85 8.72 7.52
C LYS A 42 24.22 7.95 6.36
N SER A 43 24.27 6.62 6.36
CA SER A 43 23.64 5.80 5.31
C SER A 43 22.12 6.04 5.23
N MET A 44 21.44 6.19 6.37
CA MET A 44 20.00 6.50 6.41
C MET A 44 19.70 7.88 5.83
N ILE A 45 20.51 8.88 6.19
CA ILE A 45 20.38 10.24 5.66
C ILE A 45 20.55 10.23 4.13
N LEU A 46 21.57 9.54 3.63
CA LEU A 46 21.83 9.42 2.19
C LEU A 46 20.67 8.73 1.47
N ALA A 47 20.16 7.62 2.01
CA ALA A 47 18.99 6.92 1.46
C ALA A 47 17.79 7.87 1.35
N LYS A 48 17.51 8.65 2.40
CA LYS A 48 16.39 9.61 2.40
C LYS A 48 16.61 10.76 1.43
N GLN A 49 17.82 11.33 1.38
CA GLN A 49 18.17 12.43 0.50
C GLN A 49 18.11 12.04 -0.98
N SER A 50 18.55 10.82 -1.31
CA SER A 50 18.55 10.32 -2.69
C SER A 50 17.14 10.31 -3.32
N LEU A 51 16.09 10.14 -2.52
CA LEU A 51 14.70 10.10 -2.95
C LEU A 51 14.14 11.46 -3.41
N MET A 52 14.87 12.55 -3.22
CA MET A 52 14.43 13.89 -3.63
C MET A 52 14.71 14.18 -5.12
N GLY A 53 15.35 13.26 -5.84
CA GLY A 53 15.59 13.39 -7.28
C GLY A 53 14.37 13.02 -8.13
N SER A 54 14.27 13.59 -9.33
CA SER A 54 13.25 13.27 -10.33
C SER A 54 13.32 11.81 -10.78
N ILE A 55 12.19 11.18 -11.13
CA ILE A 55 12.18 9.86 -11.76
C ILE A 55 12.85 9.98 -13.15
N ASP A 56 13.94 9.25 -13.36
CA ASP A 56 14.77 9.33 -14.58
C ASP A 56 15.26 7.97 -15.09
N MET A 57 14.75 6.86 -14.55
CA MET A 57 15.19 5.50 -14.92
C MET A 57 15.07 5.21 -16.42
N ALA A 58 13.98 5.65 -17.06
CA ALA A 58 13.79 5.45 -18.50
C ALA A 58 14.88 6.15 -19.33
N GLN A 59 15.20 7.39 -18.98
CA GLN A 59 16.27 8.17 -19.60
C GLN A 59 17.64 7.56 -19.32
N LEU A 60 17.86 7.07 -18.09
CA LEU A 60 19.08 6.36 -17.69
C LEU A 60 19.29 5.08 -18.52
N LYS A 61 18.27 4.23 -18.67
CA LYS A 61 18.36 3.02 -19.50
C LYS A 61 18.62 3.34 -20.97
N ALA A 62 17.97 4.38 -21.52
CA ALA A 62 18.15 4.78 -22.91
C ALA A 62 19.57 5.30 -23.21
N ARG A 63 20.18 6.05 -22.28
CA ARG A 63 21.54 6.59 -22.46
C ARG A 63 22.67 5.65 -22.02
N GLY A 64 22.35 4.62 -21.25
CA GLY A 64 23.31 3.71 -20.60
C GLY A 64 23.96 4.30 -19.33
N PRO A 65 24.46 3.44 -18.42
CA PRO A 65 25.15 3.88 -17.21
C PRO A 65 26.55 4.41 -17.54
N ARG A 66 26.97 5.46 -16.83
CA ARG A 66 28.30 6.09 -16.96
C ARG A 66 29.24 5.77 -15.81
N ASN A 67 28.74 5.15 -14.76
CA ASN A 67 29.48 4.75 -13.58
C ASN A 67 28.80 3.55 -12.90
N ASP A 68 29.50 2.96 -11.92
CA ASP A 68 29.06 1.76 -11.21
C ASP A 68 27.75 1.98 -10.43
N ILE A 69 27.53 3.20 -9.91
CA ILE A 69 26.29 3.54 -9.20
C ILE A 69 25.09 3.52 -10.16
N GLU A 70 25.23 4.07 -11.35
CA GLU A 70 24.19 4.04 -12.38
C GLU A 70 23.93 2.63 -12.89
N ALA A 71 24.97 1.81 -13.05
CA ALA A 71 24.82 0.40 -13.40
C ALA A 71 24.05 -0.35 -12.30
N LEU A 72 24.39 -0.12 -11.03
CA LEU A 72 23.72 -0.71 -9.88
C LEU A 72 22.24 -0.28 -9.78
N ARG A 73 21.93 0.99 -10.09
CA ARG A 73 20.54 1.48 -10.15
C ARG A 73 19.72 0.68 -11.16
N ILE A 74 20.22 0.50 -12.39
CA ILE A 74 19.56 -0.25 -13.45
C ILE A 74 19.39 -1.71 -13.04
N GLU A 75 20.44 -2.34 -12.53
CA GLU A 75 20.42 -3.75 -12.12
C GLU A 75 19.37 -4.01 -11.02
N ILE A 76 19.33 -3.17 -9.99
CA ILE A 76 18.31 -3.27 -8.93
C ILE A 76 16.91 -3.03 -9.50
N TYR A 77 16.75 -2.01 -10.36
CA TYR A 77 15.47 -1.69 -10.99
C TYR A 77 14.89 -2.88 -11.76
N ASP A 78 15.69 -3.48 -12.64
CA ASP A 78 15.27 -4.59 -13.48
C ASP A 78 14.99 -5.84 -12.65
N LYS A 79 15.87 -6.20 -11.72
CA LYS A 79 15.70 -7.40 -10.89
C LYS A 79 14.51 -7.28 -9.93
N VAL A 80 14.26 -6.10 -9.34
CA VAL A 80 13.11 -5.90 -8.45
C VAL A 80 11.80 -5.96 -9.21
N ASN A 81 11.71 -5.37 -10.40
CA ASN A 81 10.51 -5.45 -11.22
C ASN A 81 10.29 -6.87 -11.78
N ALA A 82 11.36 -7.62 -12.05
CA ALA A 82 11.29 -9.03 -12.44
C ALA A 82 10.78 -9.97 -11.34
N LEU A 83 10.70 -9.53 -10.08
CA LEU A 83 10.03 -10.30 -9.01
C LEU A 83 8.52 -10.46 -9.26
N GLY A 84 7.93 -9.67 -10.16
CA GLY A 84 6.52 -9.76 -10.53
C GLY A 84 5.55 -9.24 -9.48
N ILE A 85 6.03 -8.60 -8.39
CA ILE A 85 5.18 -8.10 -7.29
C ILE A 85 4.16 -7.09 -7.78
N GLY A 86 4.59 -6.13 -8.61
CA GLY A 86 3.71 -5.17 -9.28
C GLY A 86 3.10 -4.11 -8.36
N ALA A 87 2.20 -3.33 -8.95
CA ALA A 87 1.50 -2.25 -8.27
C ALA A 87 0.62 -2.81 -7.14
N GLN A 88 0.71 -2.22 -5.96
CA GLN A 88 0.01 -2.66 -4.73
C GLN A 88 0.26 -4.13 -4.33
N GLY A 89 1.24 -4.83 -4.93
CA GLY A 89 1.46 -6.26 -4.69
C GLY A 89 0.44 -7.20 -5.36
N LEU A 90 -0.32 -6.71 -6.34
CA LEU A 90 -1.34 -7.50 -7.07
C LEU A 90 -0.78 -8.27 -8.29
N GLY A 91 0.54 -8.34 -8.43
CA GLY A 91 1.17 -8.85 -9.63
C GLY A 91 1.30 -7.78 -10.72
N GLY A 92 2.43 -7.77 -11.43
CA GLY A 92 2.60 -6.85 -12.57
C GLY A 92 4.05 -6.57 -12.92
N LEU A 93 4.23 -5.62 -13.85
CA LEU A 93 5.54 -5.23 -14.39
C LEU A 93 6.27 -4.16 -13.55
N SER A 94 5.56 -3.43 -12.70
CA SER A 94 6.11 -2.26 -12.01
C SER A 94 5.83 -2.33 -10.52
N THR A 95 6.81 -2.83 -9.77
CA THR A 95 6.89 -2.72 -8.31
C THR A 95 7.53 -1.39 -7.93
N ILE A 96 8.52 -0.94 -8.72
CA ILE A 96 9.24 0.31 -8.51
C ILE A 96 9.38 1.10 -9.81
N LEU A 97 9.40 2.43 -9.70
CA LEU A 97 9.54 3.38 -10.81
C LEU A 97 10.99 3.84 -10.99
N ASP A 98 11.78 3.85 -9.91
CA ASP A 98 13.18 4.25 -9.94
C ASP A 98 13.94 3.71 -8.71
N VAL A 99 15.26 3.68 -8.80
CA VAL A 99 16.20 3.43 -7.72
C VAL A 99 17.12 4.64 -7.65
N LYS A 100 17.24 5.29 -6.50
CA LYS A 100 18.17 6.39 -6.25
C LYS A 100 19.22 5.95 -5.26
N ILE A 101 20.49 6.22 -5.55
CA ILE A 101 21.61 5.78 -4.72
C ILE A 101 22.51 6.98 -4.46
N PHE A 102 22.80 7.26 -3.19
CA PHE A 102 23.90 8.12 -2.78
C PHE A 102 24.88 7.30 -1.93
N ASP A 103 26.17 7.51 -2.15
CA ASP A 103 27.24 6.83 -1.45
C ASP A 103 28.15 7.82 -0.68
N TRP A 104 28.93 7.27 0.26
CA TRP A 104 29.91 8.01 1.04
C TRP A 104 31.05 7.10 1.48
N PRO A 105 32.29 7.62 1.61
CA PRO A 105 33.41 6.85 2.15
C PRO A 105 33.09 6.23 3.51
N THR A 106 33.61 5.02 3.76
CA THR A 106 33.41 4.29 5.01
C THR A 106 34.70 3.60 5.45
N HIS A 107 34.78 3.21 6.71
CA HIS A 107 35.88 2.39 7.22
C HIS A 107 35.91 1.05 6.46
N ALA A 108 37.11 0.55 6.10
CA ALA A 108 37.26 -0.63 5.25
C ALA A 108 36.58 -1.91 5.78
N ALA A 109 36.46 -2.04 7.12
CA ALA A 109 35.78 -3.15 7.78
C ALA A 109 34.24 -2.98 7.90
N SER A 110 33.67 -1.87 7.42
CA SER A 110 32.26 -1.52 7.62
C SER A 110 31.61 -1.12 6.29
N LYS A 111 30.48 -1.75 5.93
CA LYS A 111 29.64 -1.35 4.80
C LYS A 111 28.19 -1.13 5.26
N PRO A 112 27.89 0.03 5.89
CA PRO A 112 26.50 0.36 6.24
C PRO A 112 25.68 0.58 4.97
N VAL A 113 24.54 -0.10 4.87
CA VAL A 113 23.60 0.10 3.75
C VAL A 113 22.20 0.29 4.29
N ALA A 114 21.56 1.37 3.85
CA ALA A 114 20.18 1.70 4.17
C ALA A 114 19.32 1.69 2.91
N MET A 115 18.08 1.22 3.03
CA MET A 115 17.08 1.29 1.98
C MET A 115 15.78 1.88 2.53
N ILE A 116 15.26 2.91 1.88
CA ILE A 116 14.03 3.61 2.24
C ILE A 116 13.12 3.65 1.01
N PRO A 117 11.88 3.16 1.07
CA PRO A 117 10.92 3.35 0.00
C PRO A 117 10.35 4.78 0.02
N ASN A 118 10.05 5.32 -1.16
CA ASN A 118 9.17 6.47 -1.34
C ASN A 118 7.90 6.00 -2.06
N CYS A 119 6.74 6.22 -1.43
CA CYS A 119 5.47 5.69 -1.92
C CYS A 119 4.88 6.53 -3.06
N ALA A 120 3.71 6.11 -3.58
CA ALA A 120 2.92 6.88 -4.54
C ALA A 120 2.63 8.33 -4.10
N ALA A 121 2.59 8.60 -2.78
CA ALA A 121 2.51 9.95 -2.24
C ALA A 121 3.91 10.61 -2.14
N THR A 122 4.63 10.67 -3.27
CA THR A 122 5.92 11.34 -3.38
C THR A 122 5.75 12.85 -3.27
N ARG A 123 6.14 13.42 -2.14
CA ARG A 123 5.85 14.83 -1.77
C ARG A 123 7.13 15.52 -1.32
N HIS A 124 7.70 16.33 -2.21
CA HIS A 124 8.82 17.21 -1.93
C HIS A 124 8.75 18.43 -2.87
N ALA A 125 9.35 19.53 -2.47
CA ALA A 125 9.44 20.76 -3.25
C ALA A 125 10.87 21.28 -3.18
N HIS A 126 11.36 21.80 -4.30
CA HIS A 126 12.71 22.35 -4.43
C HIS A 126 12.59 23.81 -4.81
N PHE A 127 13.36 24.67 -4.16
CA PHE A 127 13.45 26.08 -4.50
C PHE A 127 14.87 26.58 -4.22
N VAL A 128 15.24 27.68 -4.88
CA VAL A 128 16.53 28.35 -4.71
C VAL A 128 16.25 29.78 -4.27
N LEU A 129 17.00 30.25 -3.27
CA LEU A 129 16.99 31.64 -2.84
C LEU A 129 18.24 32.32 -3.38
N ASP A 130 18.07 33.25 -4.31
CA ASP A 130 19.16 34.00 -4.97
C ASP A 130 19.12 35.51 -4.67
N GLY A 131 18.18 35.95 -3.83
CA GLY A 131 17.99 37.36 -3.49
C GLY A 131 17.10 38.15 -4.46
N SER A 132 16.55 37.52 -5.51
CA SER A 132 15.68 38.19 -6.49
C SER A 132 14.25 38.47 -6.00
N GLY A 133 13.80 37.81 -4.93
CA GLY A 133 12.47 37.98 -4.37
C GLY A 133 11.86 36.68 -3.83
N PRO A 134 10.53 36.66 -3.57
CA PRO A 134 9.83 35.45 -3.17
C PRO A 134 9.79 34.40 -4.30
N VAL A 135 9.90 33.12 -3.93
CA VAL A 135 9.72 32.01 -4.87
C VAL A 135 8.25 31.64 -4.97
N TYR A 136 7.78 31.48 -6.21
CA TYR A 136 6.45 30.95 -6.51
C TYR A 136 6.59 29.57 -7.14
N LEU A 137 5.91 28.57 -6.59
CA LEU A 137 5.80 27.24 -7.18
C LEU A 137 4.54 27.20 -8.02
N GLU A 138 4.70 27.12 -9.34
CA GLU A 138 3.56 27.03 -10.25
C GLU A 138 2.80 25.72 -10.01
N ALA A 139 1.48 25.82 -9.90
CA ALA A 139 0.63 24.65 -9.82
C ALA A 139 0.71 23.87 -11.14
N PRO A 140 0.78 22.52 -11.12
CA PRO A 140 0.79 21.72 -12.34
C PRO A 140 -0.43 22.01 -13.22
N LYS A 141 -0.23 22.12 -14.53
CA LYS A 141 -1.34 22.25 -15.48
C LYS A 141 -2.01 20.89 -15.65
N LEU A 142 -3.31 20.81 -15.41
CA LEU A 142 -4.05 19.54 -15.54
C LEU A 142 -3.98 18.97 -16.97
N GLU A 143 -3.82 19.82 -17.99
CA GLU A 143 -3.65 19.45 -19.39
C GLU A 143 -2.34 18.69 -19.68
N GLU A 144 -1.33 18.78 -18.81
CA GLU A 144 -0.08 18.02 -18.94
C GLU A 144 -0.22 16.57 -18.47
N TRP A 145 -1.30 16.26 -17.75
CA TRP A 145 -1.61 14.90 -17.33
C TRP A 145 -2.33 14.16 -18.46
N PRO A 146 -2.11 12.84 -18.59
CA PRO A 146 -2.85 12.05 -19.56
C PRO A 146 -4.36 12.17 -19.32
N ASP A 147 -5.14 12.30 -20.39
CA ASP A 147 -6.60 12.26 -20.32
C ASP A 147 -7.06 10.83 -19.99
N VAL A 148 -7.21 10.54 -18.70
CA VAL A 148 -7.59 9.22 -18.19
C VAL A 148 -9.12 9.14 -18.10
N ASN A 149 -9.75 8.69 -19.19
CA ASN A 149 -11.16 8.33 -19.22
C ASN A 149 -11.36 6.91 -18.63
N TRP A 150 -11.25 6.78 -17.31
CA TRP A 150 -11.46 5.51 -16.62
C TRP A 150 -12.94 5.21 -16.42
N THR A 151 -13.36 4.01 -16.82
CA THR A 151 -14.66 3.43 -16.45
C THR A 151 -14.42 2.13 -15.69
N PRO A 152 -15.27 1.79 -14.69
CA PRO A 152 -15.20 0.49 -14.05
C PRO A 152 -15.23 -0.63 -15.08
N ASP A 153 -14.46 -1.69 -14.83
CA ASP A 153 -14.50 -2.87 -15.69
C ASP A 153 -15.92 -3.46 -15.71
N LYS A 154 -16.41 -3.81 -16.89
CA LYS A 154 -17.73 -4.44 -17.06
C LYS A 154 -17.86 -5.77 -16.30
N ALA A 155 -16.75 -6.44 -16.03
CA ALA A 155 -16.68 -7.66 -15.23
C ALA A 155 -16.63 -7.40 -13.71
N ALA A 156 -16.60 -6.14 -13.26
CA ALA A 156 -16.63 -5.83 -11.84
C ALA A 156 -17.98 -6.23 -11.22
N ILE A 157 -17.91 -6.92 -10.08
CA ILE A 157 -19.09 -7.40 -9.37
C ILE A 157 -19.62 -6.25 -8.50
N ARG A 158 -20.85 -5.82 -8.76
CA ARG A 158 -21.52 -4.86 -7.86
C ARG A 158 -22.08 -5.60 -6.66
N VAL A 159 -21.74 -5.11 -5.47
CA VAL A 159 -22.12 -5.71 -4.20
C VAL A 159 -22.95 -4.70 -3.42
N ASP A 160 -24.16 -5.09 -3.05
CA ASP A 160 -24.98 -4.36 -2.07
C ASP A 160 -24.62 -4.87 -0.67
N LEU A 161 -24.04 -3.98 0.14
CA LEU A 161 -23.60 -4.24 1.50
C LEU A 161 -24.78 -4.38 2.48
N ASP A 162 -25.91 -3.74 2.20
CA ASP A 162 -27.06 -3.75 3.11
C ASP A 162 -27.84 -5.08 3.04
N THR A 163 -27.65 -5.85 1.96
CA THR A 163 -28.25 -7.18 1.77
C THR A 163 -27.21 -8.31 1.64
N LEU A 164 -25.94 -8.04 1.94
CA LEU A 164 -24.83 -8.99 1.80
C LEU A 164 -25.00 -10.19 2.74
N THR A 165 -24.76 -11.40 2.21
CA THR A 165 -24.81 -12.65 2.98
C THR A 165 -23.46 -13.38 2.98
N PRO A 166 -23.20 -14.26 3.97
CA PRO A 166 -22.00 -15.12 3.97
C PRO A 166 -21.85 -15.98 2.71
N ASP A 167 -22.97 -16.44 2.12
CA ASP A 167 -22.92 -17.27 0.92
C ASP A 167 -22.40 -16.49 -0.29
N VAL A 168 -22.81 -15.21 -0.42
CA VAL A 168 -22.29 -14.32 -1.49
C VAL A 168 -20.79 -14.09 -1.30
N VAL A 169 -20.33 -13.79 -0.08
CA VAL A 169 -18.89 -13.60 0.21
C VAL A 169 -18.06 -14.81 -0.21
N GLN A 170 -18.58 -16.02 0.02
CA GLN A 170 -17.90 -17.26 -0.33
C GLN A 170 -17.80 -17.54 -1.84
N THR A 171 -18.59 -16.84 -2.66
CA THR A 171 -18.49 -16.94 -4.13
C THR A 171 -17.28 -16.19 -4.68
N TRP A 172 -16.81 -15.15 -3.98
CA TRP A 172 -15.71 -14.32 -4.41
C TRP A 172 -14.40 -15.10 -4.50
N LYS A 173 -13.60 -14.79 -5.51
CA LYS A 173 -12.26 -15.35 -5.73
C LYS A 173 -11.22 -14.26 -5.62
N HIS A 174 -10.03 -14.62 -5.14
CA HIS A 174 -8.89 -13.71 -5.11
C HIS A 174 -8.66 -13.11 -6.53
N GLY A 175 -8.45 -11.80 -6.58
CA GLY A 175 -8.36 -11.04 -7.84
C GLY A 175 -9.69 -10.53 -8.40
N ASP A 176 -10.85 -10.98 -7.89
CA ASP A 176 -12.14 -10.39 -8.26
C ASP A 176 -12.17 -8.91 -7.91
N ARG A 177 -12.79 -8.13 -8.78
CA ARG A 177 -12.94 -6.68 -8.62
C ARG A 177 -14.38 -6.38 -8.22
N LEU A 178 -14.55 -5.71 -7.09
CA LEU A 178 -15.86 -5.42 -6.53
C LEU A 178 -16.12 -3.91 -6.50
N LEU A 179 -17.38 -3.55 -6.64
CA LEU A 179 -17.90 -2.20 -6.43
C LEU A 179 -18.91 -2.25 -5.29
N LEU A 180 -18.49 -1.82 -4.10
CA LEU A 180 -19.32 -1.87 -2.90
C LEU A 180 -20.30 -0.69 -2.87
N ASN A 181 -21.54 -0.97 -2.54
CA ASN A 181 -22.63 0.00 -2.41
C ASN A 181 -23.37 -0.25 -1.09
N GLY A 182 -23.76 0.79 -0.35
CA GLY A 182 -24.45 0.66 0.95
C GLY A 182 -23.54 0.98 2.14
N LYS A 183 -23.83 0.42 3.32
CA LYS A 183 -23.20 0.88 4.58
C LYS A 183 -22.10 -0.04 5.09
N MET A 184 -20.90 0.52 5.30
CA MET A 184 -19.80 -0.16 5.99
C MET A 184 -19.35 0.58 7.24
N LEU A 185 -18.82 -0.16 8.21
CA LEU A 185 -18.21 0.41 9.41
C LEU A 185 -16.76 0.74 9.15
N THR A 186 -16.17 1.62 9.95
CA THR A 186 -14.72 1.87 9.96
C THR A 186 -14.10 1.51 11.29
N GLY A 187 -12.79 1.33 11.30
CA GLY A 187 -12.03 1.22 12.54
C GLY A 187 -10.62 0.76 12.26
N ARG A 188 -9.66 1.25 13.04
CA ARG A 188 -8.25 0.86 12.93
C ARG A 188 -7.65 0.60 14.30
N ASP A 189 -6.35 0.81 14.46
CA ASP A 189 -5.53 0.39 15.59
C ASP A 189 -6.17 0.65 16.98
N ALA A 190 -6.56 1.90 17.29
CA ALA A 190 -7.10 2.25 18.61
C ALA A 190 -8.52 1.70 18.83
N ALA A 191 -9.39 1.76 17.81
CA ALA A 191 -10.73 1.18 17.88
C ALA A 191 -10.69 -0.34 18.13
N HIS A 192 -9.84 -1.08 17.41
CA HIS A 192 -9.71 -2.53 17.59
C HIS A 192 -9.15 -2.88 18.97
N LYS A 193 -8.18 -2.10 19.47
CA LYS A 193 -7.67 -2.29 20.84
C LYS A 193 -8.77 -2.07 21.87
N ARG A 194 -9.58 -1.01 21.72
CA ARG A 194 -10.68 -0.72 22.65
C ARG A 194 -11.79 -1.78 22.58
N ILE A 195 -12.16 -2.24 21.38
CA ILE A 195 -13.09 -3.37 21.21
C ILE A 195 -12.58 -4.60 21.97
N LYS A 196 -11.29 -4.92 21.83
CA LYS A 196 -10.69 -6.03 22.57
C LYS A 196 -10.85 -5.87 24.08
N ASP A 197 -10.50 -4.69 24.61
CA ASP A 197 -10.53 -4.43 26.05
C ASP A 197 -11.97 -4.53 26.60
N MET A 198 -12.94 -4.03 25.85
CA MET A 198 -14.36 -4.14 26.21
C MET A 198 -14.82 -5.60 26.20
N LEU A 199 -14.47 -6.38 25.17
CA LEU A 199 -14.81 -7.81 25.10
C LEU A 199 -14.16 -8.61 26.23
N ASP A 200 -12.90 -8.35 26.55
CA ASP A 200 -12.19 -8.98 27.67
C ASP A 200 -12.86 -8.65 29.03
N ALA A 201 -13.44 -7.45 29.15
CA ALA A 201 -14.17 -6.99 30.33
C ALA A 201 -15.66 -7.41 30.35
N GLY A 202 -16.16 -8.04 29.27
CA GLY A 202 -17.59 -8.39 29.14
C GLY A 202 -18.51 -7.19 28.93
N GLU A 203 -17.98 -6.06 28.47
CA GLU A 203 -18.73 -4.84 28.21
C GLU A 203 -19.43 -4.87 26.84
N PRO A 204 -20.63 -4.26 26.72
CA PRO A 204 -21.33 -4.19 25.44
C PRO A 204 -20.62 -3.26 24.45
N LEU A 205 -20.49 -3.69 23.19
CA LEU A 205 -19.90 -2.88 22.12
C LEU A 205 -20.85 -1.75 21.69
N PRO A 206 -20.33 -0.59 21.24
CA PRO A 206 -21.16 0.54 20.82
C PRO A 206 -21.88 0.31 19.49
N VAL A 207 -21.47 -0.70 18.71
CA VAL A 207 -22.04 -1.06 17.41
C VAL A 207 -22.07 -2.58 17.26
N ASP A 208 -23.00 -3.07 16.43
CA ASP A 208 -23.04 -4.47 16.01
C ASP A 208 -22.22 -4.67 14.73
N PHE A 209 -21.33 -5.67 14.73
CA PHE A 209 -20.48 -6.04 13.60
C PHE A 209 -21.06 -7.20 12.78
N LYS A 210 -22.11 -7.86 13.27
CA LYS A 210 -22.73 -9.01 12.61
C LYS A 210 -23.28 -8.59 11.24
N GLY A 211 -22.89 -9.30 10.20
CA GLY A 211 -23.34 -9.01 8.84
C GLY A 211 -22.68 -7.77 8.21
N ARG A 212 -21.71 -7.13 8.89
CA ARG A 212 -21.10 -5.89 8.42
C ARG A 212 -19.77 -6.12 7.71
N VAL A 213 -19.37 -5.12 6.93
CA VAL A 213 -18.00 -4.97 6.42
C VAL A 213 -17.32 -3.84 7.19
N ILE A 214 -16.05 -4.03 7.56
CA ILE A 214 -15.25 -3.00 8.24
C ILE A 214 -14.13 -2.49 7.34
N TYR A 215 -13.96 -1.18 7.27
CA TYR A 215 -12.91 -0.50 6.53
C TYR A 215 -11.84 0.07 7.47
N TYR A 216 -10.60 -0.36 7.29
CA TYR A 216 -9.46 0.15 8.04
C TYR A 216 -9.00 1.48 7.45
N VAL A 217 -9.51 2.56 8.01
CA VAL A 217 -9.25 3.93 7.56
C VAL A 217 -9.11 4.85 8.77
N GLY A 218 -8.32 5.91 8.59
CA GLY A 218 -8.40 7.09 9.44
C GLY A 218 -8.75 8.26 8.54
N PRO A 219 -10.02 8.65 8.42
CA PRO A 219 -10.43 9.72 7.53
C PRO A 219 -9.83 11.06 7.99
N VAL A 220 -9.51 11.92 7.03
CA VAL A 220 -9.18 13.32 7.30
C VAL A 220 -10.48 14.09 7.52
N ASP A 221 -10.44 15.10 8.40
CA ASP A 221 -11.57 15.97 8.64
C ASP A 221 -12.05 16.64 7.33
N PRO A 222 -13.36 16.66 7.06
CA PRO A 222 -13.90 17.29 5.87
C PRO A 222 -13.67 18.81 5.90
N VAL A 223 -13.48 19.40 4.72
CA VAL A 223 -13.38 20.85 4.55
C VAL A 223 -14.53 21.35 3.68
N GLY A 224 -15.16 22.45 4.07
CA GLY A 224 -16.27 23.03 3.32
C GLY A 224 -17.47 22.08 3.23
N GLU A 225 -17.85 21.69 2.02
CA GLU A 225 -19.01 20.83 1.73
C GLU A 225 -18.65 19.35 1.55
N GLU A 226 -17.42 18.95 1.88
CA GLU A 226 -17.01 17.55 1.83
C GLU A 226 -17.79 16.69 2.83
N VAL A 227 -18.24 15.51 2.39
CA VAL A 227 -18.81 14.48 3.29
C VAL A 227 -17.74 13.95 4.25
N VAL A 228 -16.53 13.77 3.72
CA VAL A 228 -15.34 13.33 4.43
C VAL A 228 -14.13 13.81 3.64
N GLY A 229 -13.04 14.16 4.33
CA GLY A 229 -11.77 14.43 3.66
C GLY A 229 -11.15 13.16 3.05
N PRO A 230 -9.89 13.21 2.58
CA PRO A 230 -9.19 12.03 2.09
C PRO A 230 -9.29 10.82 3.03
N ALA A 231 -9.79 9.69 2.51
CA ALA A 231 -10.16 8.52 3.31
C ALA A 231 -9.57 7.22 2.72
N GLY A 232 -8.24 7.21 2.55
CA GLY A 232 -7.50 6.08 2.00
C GLY A 232 -7.27 4.94 3.01
N PRO A 233 -7.03 3.71 2.54
CA PRO A 233 -6.87 2.54 3.41
C PRO A 233 -5.60 2.62 4.25
N THR A 234 -5.64 1.99 5.42
CA THR A 234 -4.46 1.72 6.24
C THR A 234 -4.00 0.27 6.13
N THR A 235 -2.74 0.02 6.48
CA THR A 235 -2.09 -1.29 6.35
C THR A 235 -2.79 -2.34 7.21
N ALA A 236 -3.39 -3.33 6.55
CA ALA A 236 -4.24 -4.32 7.18
C ALA A 236 -3.50 -5.26 8.12
N THR A 237 -2.21 -5.53 7.87
CA THR A 237 -1.37 -6.41 8.70
C THR A 237 -1.30 -5.97 10.16
N ARG A 238 -1.47 -4.67 10.47
CA ARG A 238 -1.48 -4.18 11.86
C ARG A 238 -2.70 -4.65 12.65
N MET A 239 -3.77 -4.99 11.96
CA MET A 239 -5.02 -5.51 12.53
C MET A 239 -5.01 -7.04 12.61
N ASP A 240 -3.97 -7.73 12.13
CA ASP A 240 -3.96 -9.20 12.04
C ASP A 240 -4.20 -9.88 13.39
N LYS A 241 -3.59 -9.35 14.47
CA LYS A 241 -3.77 -9.82 15.84
C LYS A 241 -5.20 -9.72 16.38
N PHE A 242 -6.07 -8.92 15.74
CA PHE A 242 -7.47 -8.73 16.12
C PHE A 242 -8.43 -9.47 15.19
N THR A 243 -7.95 -10.02 14.07
CA THR A 243 -8.77 -10.60 13.00
C THR A 243 -9.75 -11.64 13.52
N ARG A 244 -9.23 -12.64 14.24
CA ARG A 244 -10.07 -13.73 14.76
C ARG A 244 -11.17 -13.18 15.67
N MET A 245 -10.82 -12.30 16.60
CA MET A 245 -11.75 -11.66 17.51
C MET A 245 -12.85 -10.87 16.78
N MET A 246 -12.51 -10.11 15.73
CA MET A 246 -13.49 -9.38 14.93
C MET A 246 -14.39 -10.31 14.10
N LEU A 247 -13.84 -11.38 13.53
CA LEU A 247 -14.61 -12.39 12.79
C LEU A 247 -15.60 -13.12 13.69
N ASP A 248 -15.22 -13.41 14.94
CA ASP A 248 -16.10 -14.03 15.93
C ASP A 248 -17.29 -13.10 16.31
N GLN A 249 -17.23 -11.79 16.01
CA GLN A 249 -18.37 -10.86 16.12
C GLN A 249 -19.34 -10.93 14.91
N GLY A 250 -19.11 -11.83 13.95
CA GLY A 250 -19.99 -12.03 12.79
C GLY A 250 -19.70 -11.12 11.59
N LEU A 251 -18.50 -10.54 11.54
CA LEU A 251 -18.06 -9.68 10.44
C LEU A 251 -17.97 -10.47 9.12
N LEU A 252 -18.51 -9.93 8.02
CA LEU A 252 -18.53 -10.59 6.71
C LEU A 252 -17.24 -10.40 5.92
N ALA A 253 -16.66 -9.20 5.95
CA ALA A 253 -15.42 -8.90 5.26
C ALA A 253 -14.69 -7.71 5.89
N MET A 254 -13.41 -7.57 5.54
CA MET A 254 -12.54 -6.47 5.97
C MET A 254 -11.96 -5.77 4.74
N VAL A 255 -11.86 -4.44 4.77
CA VAL A 255 -11.26 -3.61 3.72
C VAL A 255 -10.03 -2.92 4.28
N GLY A 256 -8.91 -2.94 3.55
CA GLY A 256 -7.69 -2.20 3.93
C GLY A 256 -6.72 -2.09 2.75
N LYS A 257 -5.42 -2.01 3.05
CA LYS A 257 -4.35 -2.19 2.04
C LYS A 257 -3.29 -3.18 2.51
N ALA A 258 -2.51 -3.66 1.54
CA ALA A 258 -1.41 -4.61 1.70
C ALA A 258 -1.84 -6.03 2.05
N GLU A 259 -0.86 -6.92 2.12
CA GLU A 259 -1.05 -8.32 2.44
C GLU A 259 -1.48 -8.56 3.89
N ARG A 260 -2.08 -9.73 4.10
CA ARG A 260 -2.42 -10.28 5.41
C ARG A 260 -1.40 -11.36 5.77
N GLY A 261 -1.06 -11.48 7.05
CA GLY A 261 -0.22 -12.53 7.57
C GLY A 261 -0.89 -13.91 7.52
N GLY A 262 -0.11 -14.96 7.75
CA GLY A 262 -0.58 -16.35 7.70
C GLY A 262 -1.74 -16.63 8.67
N ASP A 263 -1.62 -16.18 9.92
CA ASP A 263 -2.67 -16.38 10.94
C ASP A 263 -3.98 -15.68 10.58
N ALA A 264 -3.89 -14.46 10.05
CA ALA A 264 -5.07 -13.71 9.61
C ALA A 264 -5.73 -14.37 8.39
N THR A 265 -4.92 -14.86 7.43
CA THR A 265 -5.39 -15.59 6.25
C THR A 265 -6.12 -16.88 6.67
N LYS A 266 -5.55 -17.63 7.61
CA LYS A 266 -6.19 -18.82 8.19
C LYS A 266 -7.50 -18.50 8.88
N ALA A 267 -7.54 -17.45 9.71
CA ALA A 267 -8.76 -17.01 10.38
C ALA A 267 -9.87 -16.62 9.39
N ILE A 268 -9.51 -15.94 8.29
CA ILE A 268 -10.45 -15.61 7.20
C ILE A 268 -11.06 -16.88 6.59
N ALA A 269 -10.22 -17.88 6.29
CA ALA A 269 -10.67 -19.14 5.70
C ALA A 269 -11.56 -19.98 6.64
N GLU A 270 -11.24 -20.00 7.93
CA GLU A 270 -12.02 -20.67 8.97
C GLU A 270 -13.40 -20.01 9.15
N ALA A 271 -13.45 -18.68 9.13
CA ALA A 271 -14.69 -17.91 9.28
C ALA A 271 -15.50 -17.78 7.98
N LYS A 272 -14.99 -18.28 6.84
CA LYS A 272 -15.59 -18.12 5.51
C LYS A 272 -15.85 -16.66 5.13
N SER A 273 -14.93 -15.78 5.56
CA SER A 273 -14.95 -14.34 5.30
C SER A 273 -14.07 -13.99 4.09
N ALA A 274 -13.85 -12.71 3.82
CA ALA A 274 -12.90 -12.23 2.82
C ALA A 274 -12.15 -10.99 3.32
N TYR A 275 -10.94 -10.79 2.78
CA TYR A 275 -10.22 -9.53 2.88
C TYR A 275 -10.14 -8.86 1.52
N LEU A 276 -10.55 -7.59 1.50
CA LEU A 276 -10.66 -6.75 0.33
C LEU A 276 -9.60 -5.64 0.42
N MET A 277 -8.92 -5.40 -0.69
CA MET A 277 -7.92 -4.36 -0.81
C MET A 277 -8.50 -3.15 -1.54
N ALA A 278 -8.51 -2.00 -0.89
CA ALA A 278 -8.70 -0.70 -1.52
C ALA A 278 -7.36 -0.14 -2.00
N VAL A 279 -7.38 0.74 -3.00
CA VAL A 279 -6.17 1.29 -3.62
C VAL A 279 -5.43 2.23 -2.65
N GLY A 280 -4.24 1.82 -2.20
CA GLY A 280 -3.37 2.63 -1.35
C GLY A 280 -2.71 3.77 -2.13
N GLY A 281 -2.78 4.99 -1.58
CA GLY A 281 -2.20 6.21 -2.17
C GLY A 281 -3.20 7.08 -2.92
N ALA A 282 -4.37 6.56 -3.28
CA ALA A 282 -5.44 7.29 -3.99
C ALA A 282 -6.54 7.82 -3.04
N ALA A 283 -6.18 8.28 -1.84
CA ALA A 283 -7.11 8.57 -0.76
C ALA A 283 -8.24 9.56 -1.12
N TYR A 284 -7.92 10.59 -1.91
CA TYR A 284 -8.90 11.57 -2.38
C TYR A 284 -9.91 10.94 -3.35
N LEU A 285 -9.44 10.14 -4.31
CA LEU A 285 -10.31 9.46 -5.27
C LEU A 285 -11.21 8.43 -4.59
N VAL A 286 -10.66 7.66 -3.64
CA VAL A 286 -11.44 6.70 -2.84
C VAL A 286 -12.53 7.42 -2.02
N ALA A 287 -12.23 8.59 -1.45
CA ALA A 287 -13.21 9.37 -0.71
C ALA A 287 -14.40 9.84 -1.56
N ARG A 288 -14.25 9.98 -2.89
CA ARG A 288 -15.35 10.35 -3.80
C ARG A 288 -16.46 9.30 -3.83
N ALA A 289 -16.15 8.04 -3.51
CA ALA A 289 -17.14 6.97 -3.39
C ALA A 289 -17.94 7.04 -2.07
N ILE A 290 -17.50 7.81 -1.08
CA ILE A 290 -18.17 7.98 0.20
C ILE A 290 -19.22 9.10 0.08
N LYS A 291 -20.48 8.76 0.37
CA LYS A 291 -21.65 9.63 0.22
C LYS A 291 -22.26 10.04 1.56
N GLY A 292 -21.96 9.30 2.63
CA GLY A 292 -22.32 9.66 4.00
C GLY A 292 -21.23 9.22 4.98
N SER A 293 -21.08 9.96 6.08
CA SER A 293 -20.14 9.66 7.16
C SER A 293 -20.77 10.05 8.50
N LYS A 294 -20.88 9.08 9.41
CA LYS A 294 -21.44 9.30 10.76
C LYS A 294 -20.60 8.61 11.81
N VAL A 295 -20.18 9.31 12.85
CA VAL A 295 -19.56 8.66 14.02
C VAL A 295 -20.63 7.85 14.76
N VAL A 296 -20.34 6.56 14.99
CA VAL A 296 -21.22 5.60 15.65
C VAL A 296 -20.60 4.97 16.90
N GLY A 297 -19.29 5.15 17.12
CA GLY A 297 -18.63 4.70 18.34
C GLY A 297 -17.27 5.37 18.55
N PHE A 298 -16.87 5.52 19.81
CA PHE A 298 -15.55 6.02 20.22
C PHE A 298 -15.17 7.39 19.63
N ALA A 299 -16.09 8.35 19.66
CA ALA A 299 -15.87 9.70 19.12
C ALA A 299 -14.62 10.39 19.69
N ASP A 300 -14.22 10.06 20.91
CA ASP A 300 -13.00 10.56 21.57
C ASP A 300 -11.69 10.11 20.90
N LEU A 301 -11.73 9.09 20.02
CA LEU A 301 -10.57 8.61 19.26
C LEU A 301 -10.27 9.44 18.00
N GLY A 302 -11.05 10.49 17.70
CA GLY A 302 -10.87 11.33 16.52
C GLY A 302 -10.90 10.52 15.24
N MET A 303 -9.86 10.64 14.39
CA MET A 303 -9.73 9.87 13.14
C MET A 303 -9.75 8.35 13.33
N GLU A 304 -9.58 7.82 14.55
CA GLU A 304 -9.65 6.38 14.83
C GLU A 304 -11.01 5.93 15.39
N ALA A 305 -12.00 6.83 15.45
CA ALA A 305 -13.37 6.48 15.84
C ALA A 305 -14.00 5.46 14.87
N ILE A 306 -15.11 4.85 15.30
CA ILE A 306 -15.93 4.01 14.43
C ILE A 306 -16.91 4.94 13.71
N TYR A 307 -16.77 5.03 12.41
CA TYR A 307 -17.71 5.69 11.52
C TYR A 307 -18.56 4.64 10.82
N GLU A 308 -19.79 5.00 10.48
CA GLU A 308 -20.58 4.33 9.45
C GLU A 308 -20.49 5.17 8.19
N PHE A 309 -19.89 4.60 7.15
CA PHE A 309 -19.83 5.19 5.83
C PHE A 309 -20.94 4.62 4.96
N GLU A 310 -21.63 5.49 4.23
CA GLU A 310 -22.47 5.12 3.10
C GLU A 310 -21.65 5.31 1.83
N VAL A 311 -21.51 4.27 1.02
CA VAL A 311 -20.66 4.28 -0.17
C VAL A 311 -21.42 3.91 -1.43
N SER A 312 -20.92 4.41 -2.57
CA SER A 312 -21.45 4.12 -3.90
C SER A 312 -20.28 3.86 -4.86
N ASP A 313 -20.36 2.71 -5.55
CA ASP A 313 -19.33 2.16 -6.43
C ASP A 313 -17.90 2.23 -5.84
N PHE A 314 -17.77 1.88 -4.55
CA PHE A 314 -16.48 1.90 -3.85
C PHE A 314 -15.59 0.75 -4.35
N PRO A 315 -14.45 1.04 -5.00
CA PRO A 315 -13.67 0.03 -5.71
C PRO A 315 -12.73 -0.73 -4.77
N VAL A 316 -12.83 -2.05 -4.78
CA VAL A 316 -11.91 -2.95 -4.07
C VAL A 316 -11.58 -4.18 -4.90
N THR A 317 -10.49 -4.86 -4.53
CA THR A 317 -10.11 -6.15 -5.08
C THR A 317 -10.08 -7.19 -3.98
N VAL A 318 -10.60 -8.39 -4.23
CA VAL A 318 -10.53 -9.50 -3.28
C VAL A 318 -9.08 -9.94 -3.15
N ALA A 319 -8.48 -9.68 -1.99
CA ALA A 319 -7.08 -9.99 -1.73
C ALA A 319 -6.88 -11.32 -1.03
N VAL A 320 -7.78 -11.69 -0.11
CA VAL A 320 -7.89 -13.04 0.45
C VAL A 320 -9.33 -13.49 0.33
N ASP A 321 -9.56 -14.63 -0.32
CA ASP A 321 -10.90 -15.21 -0.45
C ASP A 321 -11.27 -16.13 0.74
N SER A 322 -12.48 -16.68 0.71
CA SER A 322 -13.01 -17.55 1.79
C SER A 322 -12.34 -18.91 1.89
N ALA A 323 -11.50 -19.28 0.93
CA ALA A 323 -10.65 -20.46 1.00
C ALA A 323 -9.28 -20.14 1.63
N GLY A 324 -8.95 -18.86 1.81
CA GLY A 324 -7.65 -18.40 2.29
C GLY A 324 -6.62 -18.21 1.18
N GLU A 325 -7.01 -18.26 -0.08
CA GLU A 325 -6.09 -17.99 -1.19
C GLU A 325 -5.77 -16.50 -1.24
N ASN A 326 -4.49 -16.15 -1.32
CA ASN A 326 -4.00 -14.78 -1.14
C ASN A 326 -3.32 -14.25 -2.40
N VAL A 327 -3.91 -13.21 -3.01
CA VAL A 327 -3.40 -12.59 -4.24
C VAL A 327 -1.97 -12.08 -4.10
N HIS A 328 -1.59 -11.58 -2.93
CA HIS A 328 -0.24 -11.04 -2.70
C HIS A 328 0.84 -12.12 -2.65
N GLN A 329 0.45 -13.40 -2.50
CA GLN A 329 1.35 -14.54 -2.58
C GLN A 329 1.32 -15.16 -3.99
N LEU A 330 0.12 -15.31 -4.56
CA LEU A 330 -0.06 -16.03 -5.82
C LEU A 330 0.28 -15.19 -7.05
N ALA A 331 -0.18 -13.94 -7.11
CA ALA A 331 -0.01 -13.11 -8.29
C ALA A 331 1.46 -12.81 -8.63
N PRO A 332 2.37 -12.53 -7.67
CA PRO A 332 3.78 -12.36 -7.98
C PRO A 332 4.43 -13.59 -8.61
N LEU A 333 4.03 -14.80 -8.20
CA LEU A 333 4.55 -16.05 -8.78
C LEU A 333 4.14 -16.19 -10.25
N VAL A 334 2.86 -15.95 -10.55
CA VAL A 334 2.33 -15.97 -11.91
C VAL A 334 3.02 -14.94 -12.79
N TRP A 335 3.18 -13.71 -12.29
CA TRP A 335 3.81 -12.64 -13.05
C TRP A 335 5.30 -12.83 -13.24
N ARG A 336 6.02 -13.36 -12.25
CA ARG A 336 7.45 -13.70 -12.41
C ARG A 336 7.65 -14.72 -13.51
N GLU A 337 6.84 -15.78 -13.54
CA GLU A 337 6.89 -16.77 -14.63
C GLU A 337 6.55 -16.14 -15.99
N LYS A 338 5.49 -15.32 -16.03
CA LYS A 338 5.06 -14.62 -17.24
C LYS A 338 6.16 -13.71 -17.79
N ILE A 339 6.78 -12.90 -16.93
CA ILE A 339 7.88 -11.99 -17.29
C ILE A 339 9.04 -12.77 -17.89
N ALA A 340 9.45 -13.87 -17.27
CA ALA A 340 10.55 -14.70 -17.73
C ALA A 340 10.24 -15.39 -19.07
N ARG A 341 9.02 -15.92 -19.22
CA ARG A 341 8.58 -16.63 -20.43
C ARG A 341 8.42 -15.71 -21.63
N GLU A 342 7.85 -14.52 -21.43
CA GLU A 342 7.48 -13.59 -22.51
C GLU A 342 8.54 -12.49 -22.74
N GLY A 343 9.61 -12.43 -21.92
CA GLY A 343 10.66 -11.42 -22.06
C GLY A 343 10.16 -9.99 -21.83
N LEU A 344 9.15 -9.80 -20.97
CA LEU A 344 8.44 -8.52 -20.82
C LEU A 344 9.29 -7.40 -20.21
N LEU A 345 10.37 -7.77 -19.52
CA LEU A 345 11.37 -6.84 -19.01
C LEU A 345 12.69 -7.21 -19.66
N THR A 346 13.26 -6.30 -20.44
CA THR A 346 14.58 -6.48 -21.05
C THR A 346 15.64 -6.38 -19.95
N PRO A 347 16.40 -7.46 -19.65
CA PRO A 347 17.61 -7.34 -18.87
C PRO A 347 18.60 -6.46 -19.64
N ALA A 348 19.26 -5.52 -18.95
CA ALA A 348 20.34 -4.73 -19.52
C ALA A 348 21.52 -5.61 -19.96
#